data_AF-A0A3D4QD66-F1
#
_entry.id   AF-A0A3D4QD66-F1
#
_cell.length_a   1.000
_cell.length_b   1.000
_cell.length_c   1.000
_cell.angle_alpha   90.00
_cell.angle_beta   90.00
_cell.angle_gamma   90.00
#
_symmetry.space_group_name_H-M   'P 1'
#
loop_
_entity.id
_entity.type
_entity.pdbx_description
1 polymer ?
#
loop_
_entity_poly.entity_id
_entity_poly.type
_entity_poly.pdbx_seq_one_letter_code
_entity_poly.pdbx_strand_id
1 'polypeptide(L)'
;MAYRIVEDRGAQGMVKIAGGSISDTLIDGIERGDISFTITPNAADTGRKAFQELERYLNYGVANYASAIELQAITRENVAEYRKSQEAIEETSGERIPGLLKEDDTPEEHWPMERSAEGGTA
;
A
#
# COMPACT_ATOMS: atom_id res chain seq x y z
N MET A 1 10.93 -13.99 -5.46
CA MET A 1 12.09 -14.75 -5.99
C MET A 1 12.29 -16.10 -5.33
N ALA A 2 12.32 -16.21 -4.00
CA ALA A 2 12.59 -17.49 -3.32
C ALA A 2 11.64 -18.64 -3.71
N TYR A 3 10.34 -18.36 -3.83
CA TYR A 3 9.35 -19.37 -4.21
C TYR A 3 9.60 -20.00 -5.59
N ARG A 4 9.83 -19.18 -6.63
CA ARG A 4 10.15 -19.66 -7.98
C ARG A 4 11.37 -20.59 -8.00
N ILE A 5 12.41 -20.27 -7.22
CA ILE A 5 13.61 -21.10 -7.13
C ILE A 5 13.31 -22.49 -6.53
N VAL A 6 12.40 -22.57 -5.56
CA VAL A 6 11.98 -23.84 -4.94
C VAL A 6 11.14 -24.67 -5.90
N GLU A 7 10.24 -24.01 -6.64
CA GLU A 7 9.43 -24.61 -7.69
C GLU A 7 10.30 -25.17 -8.83
N ASP A 8 11.22 -24.37 -9.37
CA ASP A 8 12.14 -24.75 -10.45
C ASP A 8 13.03 -25.97 -10.08
N ARG A 9 13.29 -26.16 -8.78
CA ARG A 9 14.10 -27.27 -8.25
C ARG A 9 13.27 -28.47 -7.80
N GLY A 10 11.94 -28.43 -7.89
CA GLY A 10 11.06 -29.49 -7.39
C GLY A 10 11.20 -29.74 -5.89
N ALA A 11 11.60 -28.72 -5.12
CA ALA A 11 11.87 -28.83 -3.69
C ALA A 11 10.65 -28.45 -2.83
N GLN A 12 9.45 -28.45 -3.41
CA GLN A 12 8.20 -28.17 -2.67
C GLN A 12 8.04 -29.18 -1.52
N GLY A 13 7.63 -28.70 -0.35
CA GLY A 13 7.45 -29.53 0.84
C GLY A 13 8.74 -29.86 1.62
N MET A 14 9.93 -29.66 1.04
CA MET A 14 11.21 -29.80 1.75
C MET A 14 11.61 -28.56 2.55
N VAL A 15 11.06 -27.41 2.18
CA VAL A 15 11.30 -26.12 2.84
C VAL A 15 9.99 -25.40 3.11
N LYS A 16 9.96 -24.60 4.18
CA LYS A 16 8.85 -23.70 4.51
C LYS A 16 9.23 -22.28 4.12
N ILE A 17 8.37 -21.62 3.37
CA ILE A 17 8.57 -20.25 2.89
C ILE A 17 7.61 -19.32 3.64
N ALA A 18 8.15 -18.22 4.17
CA ALA A 18 7.40 -17.07 4.68
C ALA A 18 7.64 -15.86 3.76
N GLY A 19 6.56 -15.20 3.36
CA GLY A 19 6.60 -13.99 2.54
C GLY A 19 6.66 -12.70 3.36
N GLY A 20 7.13 -11.62 2.74
CA GLY A 20 7.17 -10.26 3.31
C GLY A 20 6.57 -9.20 2.39
N SER A 21 5.62 -9.61 1.54
CA SER A 21 4.90 -8.74 0.61
C SER A 21 3.66 -9.44 0.05
N ILE A 22 2.86 -8.72 -0.73
CA ILE A 22 1.72 -9.27 -1.49
C ILE A 22 2.08 -9.29 -2.98
N SER A 23 1.77 -10.41 -3.64
CA SER A 23 1.70 -10.53 -5.11
C SER A 23 0.84 -11.75 -5.44
N ASP A 24 0.21 -11.79 -6.60
CA ASP A 24 -0.62 -12.95 -7.02
C ASP A 24 0.13 -14.27 -6.89
N THR A 25 1.41 -14.30 -7.27
CA THR A 25 2.25 -15.49 -7.13
C THR A 25 2.38 -15.97 -5.67
N LEU A 26 2.48 -15.05 -4.71
CA LEU A 26 2.55 -15.41 -3.29
C LEU A 26 1.20 -15.88 -2.77
N ILE A 27 0.11 -15.21 -3.16
CA ILE A 27 -1.26 -15.56 -2.79
C ILE A 27 -1.61 -16.95 -3.32
N ASP A 28 -1.34 -17.22 -4.60
CA ASP A 28 -1.54 -18.51 -5.23
C ASP A 28 -0.70 -19.62 -4.57
N GLY A 29 0.54 -19.31 -4.21
CA GLY A 29 1.41 -20.25 -3.50
C GLY A 29 0.93 -20.58 -2.09
N ILE A 30 0.26 -19.64 -1.42
CA ILE A 30 -0.39 -19.88 -0.11
C ILE A 30 -1.64 -20.76 -0.28
N GLU A 31 -2.47 -20.50 -1.29
CA GLU A 31 -3.66 -21.31 -1.60
C GLU A 31 -3.30 -22.78 -1.89
N ARG A 32 -2.26 -22.99 -2.69
CA ARG A 32 -1.72 -24.33 -3.00
C ARG A 32 -1.06 -25.00 -1.79
N GLY A 33 -0.66 -24.23 -0.78
CA GLY A 33 0.02 -24.71 0.42
C GLY A 33 1.54 -24.83 0.28
N ASP A 34 2.11 -24.29 -0.79
CA ASP A 34 3.56 -24.28 -1.01
C ASP A 34 4.25 -23.19 -0.17
N ILE A 35 3.54 -22.08 0.09
CA ILE A 35 3.96 -21.00 1.00
C ILE A 35 3.11 -21.08 2.25
N SER A 36 3.72 -20.94 3.43
CA SER A 36 3.00 -21.09 4.70
C SER A 36 2.16 -19.86 5.03
N PHE A 37 2.73 -18.67 4.86
CA PHE A 37 2.05 -17.40 5.06
C PHE A 37 2.85 -16.25 4.44
N THR A 38 2.23 -15.08 4.31
CA THR A 38 2.92 -13.81 4.10
C THR A 38 2.44 -12.77 5.11
N ILE A 39 3.32 -11.84 5.49
CA ILE A 39 2.98 -10.71 6.37
C ILE A 39 2.98 -9.43 5.53
N THR A 40 1.96 -8.59 5.74
CA THR A 40 1.78 -7.34 5.01
C THR A 40 1.13 -6.28 5.91
N PRO A 41 1.32 -4.98 5.65
CA PRO A 41 0.48 -3.93 6.22
C PRO A 41 -1.01 -4.25 6.11
N ASN A 42 -1.75 -4.00 7.18
CA ASN A 42 -3.21 -3.97 7.15
C ASN A 42 -3.65 -2.68 6.43
N ALA A 43 -4.24 -2.83 5.25
CA ALA A 43 -4.63 -1.70 4.41
C ALA A 43 -5.67 -0.79 5.07
N ALA A 44 -6.64 -1.36 5.79
CA ALA A 44 -7.68 -0.59 6.46
C ALA A 44 -7.12 0.25 7.62
N ASP A 45 -6.24 -0.34 8.44
CA ASP A 45 -5.55 0.41 9.50
C ASP A 45 -4.64 1.49 8.94
N THR A 46 -3.87 1.15 7.90
CA THR A 46 -2.95 2.08 7.22
C THR A 46 -3.70 3.26 6.62
N GLY A 47 -4.78 3.02 5.87
CA GLY A 47 -5.59 4.06 5.24
C GLY A 47 -6.27 4.97 6.27
N ARG A 48 -6.85 4.38 7.33
CA ARG A 48 -7.45 5.15 8.43
C ARG A 48 -6.42 6.06 9.10
N LYS A 49 -5.23 5.55 9.43
CA LYS A 49 -4.16 6.32 10.07
C LYS A 49 -3.63 7.43 9.16
N ALA A 50 -3.51 7.16 7.86
CA ALA A 50 -3.13 8.18 6.89
C ALA A 50 -4.15 9.34 6.87
N PHE A 51 -5.45 9.02 6.85
CA PHE A 51 -6.49 10.05 6.88
C PHE A 51 -6.48 10.86 8.18
N GLN A 52 -6.31 10.20 9.32
CA GLN A 52 -6.20 10.88 10.62
C GLN A 52 -5.02 11.86 10.69
N GLU A 53 -3.87 11.51 10.10
CA GLU A 53 -2.73 12.42 10.05
C GLU A 53 -2.97 13.60 9.09
N LEU A 54 -3.69 13.39 7.98
CA LEU A 54 -4.11 14.48 7.10
C LEU A 54 -5.07 15.44 7.83
N GLU A 55 -6.06 14.93 8.56
CA GLU A 55 -6.95 15.76 9.38
C GLU A 55 -6.19 16.50 10.49
N ARG A 56 -5.22 15.85 11.13
CA ARG A 56 -4.37 16.48 12.15
C ARG A 56 -3.56 17.62 11.55
N TYR A 57 -2.97 17.41 10.37
CA TYR A 57 -2.22 18.44 9.68
C TYR A 57 -3.13 19.62 9.30
N LEU A 58 -4.31 19.34 8.75
CA LEU A 58 -5.28 20.37 8.37
C LEU A 58 -5.72 21.23 9.56
N ASN A 59 -5.97 20.60 10.72
CA ASN A 59 -6.50 21.29 11.90
C ASN A 59 -5.42 22.00 12.74
N TYR A 60 -4.20 21.47 12.77
CA TYR A 60 -3.17 21.89 13.74
C TYR A 60 -1.82 22.26 13.11
N GLY A 61 -1.66 22.10 11.79
CA GLY A 61 -0.40 22.37 11.09
C GLY A 61 0.75 21.43 11.43
N VAL A 62 0.46 20.26 12.04
CA VAL A 62 1.45 19.27 12.46
C VAL A 62 1.08 17.86 12.01
N ALA A 63 2.07 17.07 11.63
CA ALA A 63 1.92 15.67 11.24
C ALA A 63 3.02 14.82 11.87
N ASN A 64 2.73 13.56 12.17
CA ASN A 64 3.75 12.60 12.58
C ASN A 64 4.44 12.00 11.35
N TYR A 65 5.77 11.99 11.34
CA TYR A 65 6.56 11.41 10.23
C TYR A 65 6.58 9.87 10.24
N ALA A 66 6.29 9.25 11.38
CA ALA A 66 6.29 7.80 11.53
C ALA A 66 5.16 7.38 12.46
N SER A 67 4.36 6.42 12.00
CA SER A 67 3.28 5.82 12.78
C SER A 67 3.38 4.30 12.70
N ALA A 68 3.21 3.64 13.85
CA ALA A 68 3.09 2.19 13.87
C ALA A 68 1.80 1.79 13.14
N ILE A 69 1.90 0.84 12.22
CA ILE A 69 0.76 0.25 11.51
C ILE A 69 0.56 -1.19 11.97
N GLU A 70 -0.68 -1.64 11.92
CA GLU A 70 -1.00 -3.03 12.14
C GLU A 70 -0.53 -3.88 10.94
N LEU A 71 0.07 -5.03 11.23
CA LEU A 71 0.42 -6.02 10.23
C LEU A 71 -0.62 -7.13 10.25
N GLN A 72 -0.98 -7.63 9.08
CA GLN A 72 -1.83 -8.80 8.92
C GLN A 72 -1.03 -9.96 8.32
N ALA A 73 -1.32 -11.17 8.79
CA ALA A 73 -0.80 -12.40 8.22
C ALA A 73 -1.85 -13.00 7.28
N ILE A 74 -1.45 -13.26 6.04
CA ILE A 74 -2.27 -13.99 5.07
C ILE A 74 -1.78 -15.43 5.08
N THR A 75 -2.70 -16.34 5.39
CA THR A 75 -2.46 -17.77 5.55
C THR A 75 -3.47 -18.54 4.71
N ARG A 76 -3.33 -19.85 4.62
CA ARG A 76 -4.27 -20.69 3.87
C ARG A 76 -5.70 -20.60 4.40
N GLU A 77 -5.86 -20.34 5.70
CA GLU A 77 -7.14 -20.23 6.37
C GLU A 77 -7.94 -18.98 5.98
N ASN A 78 -7.27 -17.88 5.61
CA ASN A 78 -7.92 -16.58 5.34
C ASN A 78 -7.68 -16.03 3.92
N VAL A 79 -6.86 -16.69 3.09
CA VAL A 79 -6.51 -16.20 1.74
C VAL A 79 -7.72 -15.99 0.83
N ALA A 80 -8.76 -16.81 0.96
CA ALA A 80 -9.99 -16.68 0.18
C ALA A 80 -10.80 -15.42 0.56
N GLU A 81 -10.83 -15.06 1.85
CA GLU A 81 -11.43 -13.82 2.33
C GLU A 81 -10.61 -12.61 1.87
N TYR A 82 -9.29 -12.73 1.94
CA TYR A 82 -8.38 -11.71 1.45
C TYR A 82 -8.61 -11.40 -0.05
N ARG A 83 -8.73 -12.41 -0.92
CA ARG A 83 -9.04 -12.19 -2.35
C ARG A 83 -10.34 -11.43 -2.57
N LYS A 84 -11.42 -11.84 -1.91
CA LYS A 84 -12.72 -11.14 -2.00
C LYS A 84 -12.61 -9.68 -1.59
N SER A 85 -11.79 -9.38 -0.58
CA SER A 85 -11.56 -7.99 -0.15
C SER A 85 -10.86 -7.16 -1.21
N GLN A 86 -9.91 -7.75 -1.97
CA GLN A 86 -9.22 -7.05 -3.05
C GLN A 86 -10.16 -6.79 -4.24
N GLU A 87 -10.96 -7.79 -4.63
CA GLU A 87 -11.94 -7.64 -5.71
C GLU A 87 -12.96 -6.53 -5.39
N ALA A 88 -13.47 -6.48 -4.16
CA ALA A 88 -14.38 -5.42 -3.72
C ALA A 88 -13.73 -4.03 -3.74
N ILE A 89 -12.43 -3.94 -3.39
CA ILE A 89 -11.67 -2.68 -3.47
C ILE A 89 -11.53 -2.26 -4.94
N GLU A 90 -11.19 -3.16 -5.86
CA GLU A 90 -11.07 -2.83 -7.28
C GLU A 90 -12.40 -2.36 -7.88
N GLU A 91 -13.52 -3.01 -7.52
CA GLU A 91 -14.87 -2.60 -7.94
C GLU A 91 -15.22 -1.19 -7.42
N THR A 92 -14.90 -0.90 -6.16
CA THR A 92 -15.15 0.42 -5.54
C THR A 92 -14.19 1.50 -6.05
N SER A 93 -12.95 1.14 -6.39
CA SER A 93 -11.94 2.08 -6.92
C SER A 93 -12.26 2.56 -8.34
N GLY A 94 -13.09 1.81 -9.07
CA GLY A 94 -13.64 2.21 -10.36
C GLY A 94 -14.81 3.21 -10.26
N GLU A 95 -15.41 3.38 -9.09
CA GLU A 95 -16.46 4.37 -8.87
C GLU A 95 -15.84 5.77 -8.67
N ARG A 96 -16.22 6.70 -9.56
CA ARG A 96 -15.79 8.10 -9.49
C ARG A 96 -16.16 8.71 -8.14
N ILE A 97 -15.17 9.18 -7.39
CA ILE A 97 -15.40 10.07 -6.24
C ILE A 97 -15.86 11.44 -6.79
N PRO A 98 -17.09 11.90 -6.50
CA PRO A 98 -17.55 13.20 -6.97
C PRO A 98 -16.67 14.32 -6.40
N GLY A 99 -16.03 15.10 -7.28
CA GLY A 99 -15.20 16.26 -6.91
C GLY A 99 -13.69 16.04 -6.92
N LEU A 100 -13.20 14.84 -7.24
CA LEU A 100 -11.77 14.61 -7.46
C LEU A 100 -11.41 15.00 -8.91
N LEU A 101 -10.53 15.99 -9.08
CA LEU A 101 -10.04 16.47 -10.39
C LEU A 101 -9.37 15.33 -11.17
N LYS A 102 -9.46 15.36 -12.50
CA LYS A 102 -8.72 14.42 -13.36
C LYS A 102 -7.21 14.64 -13.18
N GLU A 103 -6.39 13.60 -13.38
CA GLU A 103 -4.93 13.75 -13.47
C GLU A 103 -4.49 14.78 -14.53
N ASP A 104 -5.33 15.03 -15.54
CA ASP A 104 -5.10 16.04 -16.59
C ASP A 104 -5.56 17.47 -16.22
N ASP A 105 -6.23 17.65 -15.08
CA ASP A 105 -6.61 18.96 -14.55
C ASP A 105 -5.59 19.41 -13.48
N THR A 106 -4.30 19.33 -13.80
CA THR A 106 -3.29 20.05 -13.00
C THR A 106 -3.59 21.54 -13.14
N PRO A 107 -3.98 22.25 -12.06
CA PRO A 107 -3.98 23.70 -12.10
C PRO A 107 -2.53 24.10 -12.37
N GLU A 108 -2.28 24.94 -13.38
CA GLU A 108 -0.96 25.56 -13.57
C GLU A 108 -0.48 26.05 -12.20
N GLU A 109 0.61 25.47 -11.71
CA GLU A 109 1.20 25.81 -10.41
C GLU A 109 1.59 27.28 -10.42
N HIS A 110 0.68 28.16 -9.98
CA HIS A 110 1.06 29.47 -9.47
C HIS A 110 1.57 29.28 -8.04
N TRP A 111 2.77 28.73 -7.92
CA TRP A 111 3.55 28.87 -6.70
C TRP A 111 3.89 30.36 -6.54
N PRO A 112 3.52 31.03 -5.43
CA PRO A 112 4.04 32.36 -5.17
C PRO A 112 5.52 32.21 -4.85
N MET A 113 6.39 32.31 -5.86
CA MET A 113 7.81 32.53 -5.61
C MET A 113 7.94 33.83 -4.83
N GLU A 114 8.52 33.74 -3.64
CA GLU A 114 8.88 34.87 -2.81
C GLU A 114 9.59 35.93 -3.65
N ARG A 115 9.06 37.16 -3.63
CA ARG A 115 9.69 38.29 -4.29
C ARG A 115 10.99 38.63 -3.56
N SER A 116 12.06 38.55 -4.35
CA SER A 116 13.20 39.45 -4.36
C SER A 116 14.11 39.43 -3.12
N ALA A 117 15.21 38.67 -3.27
CA ALA A 117 16.50 39.12 -2.76
C ALA A 117 16.88 40.42 -3.48
N GLU A 118 16.50 41.56 -2.92
CA GLU A 118 17.15 42.83 -3.21
C GLU A 118 18.44 42.93 -2.38
N GLY A 119 19.55 43.19 -3.05
CA GLY A 119 20.75 43.72 -2.39
C GLY A 119 22.06 43.09 -2.82
N GLY A 120 22.48 43.31 -4.07
CA GLY A 120 23.83 42.95 -4.50
C GLY A 120 24.22 43.59 -5.82
N THR A 121 24.63 44.86 -5.79
CA THR A 121 25.90 45.38 -6.34
C THR A 121 25.86 46.89 -6.54
N ALA A 122 26.75 47.59 -5.84
CA ALA A 122 27.49 48.75 -6.33
C ALA A 122 28.83 48.78 -5.59
#